data_AF-A0A6V8CCP7-F1
#
_entry.id   AF-A0A6V8CCP7-F1
#
_cell.length_a   1.000
_cell.length_b   1.000
_cell.length_c   1.000
_cell.angle_alpha   90.00
_cell.angle_beta   90.00
_cell.angle_gamma   90.00
#
_symmetry.space_group_name_H-M   'P 1'
#
loop_
_entity.id
_entity.type
_entity.pdbx_description
1 polymer ?
#
loop_
_entity_poly.entity_id
_entity_poly.type
_entity_poly.pdbx_seq_one_letter_code
_entity_poly.pdbx_strand_id
1 'polypeptide(L)'
;MAVLADLVDASLAGRASYDRAVLIGTNSRSLLSALERLPASMPRAVLTSQRTVMEAVLASGQPCTLLEQRLTSQRLGLLTHLHDLVLQTVGEHLASREERYLVILADPIEGVLDVDTGSLDSHNLVS
;
A
#
# COMPACT_ATOMS: atom_id res chain seq x y z
N MET A 1 -6.97 -0.49 19.42
CA MET A 1 -6.43 -0.14 18.09
C MET A 1 -5.31 -1.12 17.72
N ALA A 2 -5.64 -2.39 17.48
CA ALA A 2 -4.67 -3.45 17.13
C ALA A 2 -4.99 -4.13 15.79
N VAL A 3 -6.18 -3.88 15.21
CA VAL A 3 -6.73 -4.67 14.10
C VAL A 3 -5.82 -4.67 12.87
N LEU A 4 -5.34 -3.52 12.40
CA LEU A 4 -4.53 -3.47 11.18
C LEU A 4 -3.18 -4.17 11.32
N ALA A 5 -2.48 -4.00 12.44
CA ALA A 5 -1.19 -4.66 12.67
C ALA A 5 -1.35 -6.19 12.74
N ASP A 6 -2.42 -6.66 13.40
CA ASP A 6 -2.73 -8.09 13.47
C ASP A 6 -3.06 -8.67 12.09
N LEU A 7 -3.72 -7.90 11.20
CA LEU A 7 -3.97 -8.30 9.82
C LEU A 7 -2.68 -8.42 9.00
N VAL A 8 -1.73 -7.48 9.19
CA VAL A 8 -0.41 -7.56 8.53
C VAL A 8 0.33 -8.83 8.95
N ASP A 9 0.38 -9.12 10.26
CA ASP A 9 1.01 -10.34 10.77
C ASP A 9 0.34 -11.60 10.22
N ALA A 10 -0.99 -11.64 10.20
CA ALA A 10 -1.74 -12.78 9.66
C ALA A 10 -1.45 -13.01 8.17
N SER A 11 -1.34 -11.93 7.37
CA SER A 11 -0.97 -12.03 5.95
C SER A 11 0.47 -12.52 5.78
N LEU A 12 1.43 -11.99 6.55
CA LEU A 12 2.84 -12.39 6.49
C LEU A 12 3.09 -13.82 6.97
N ALA A 13 2.29 -14.30 7.95
CA ALA A 13 2.32 -15.69 8.42
C ALA A 13 1.63 -16.66 7.46
N GLY A 14 0.91 -16.15 6.45
CA GLY A 14 0.27 -16.93 5.42
C GLY A 14 1.26 -17.66 4.51
N ARG A 15 0.73 -18.43 3.56
CA ARG A 15 1.57 -19.14 2.56
C ARG A 15 2.04 -18.25 1.41
N ALA A 16 1.47 -17.06 1.27
CA ALA A 16 1.85 -16.12 0.23
C ALA A 16 3.19 -15.45 0.60
N SER A 17 4.15 -15.49 -0.32
CA SER A 17 5.34 -14.66 -0.23
C SER A 17 5.09 -13.35 -0.95
N TYR A 18 5.44 -12.24 -0.32
CA TYR A 18 5.31 -10.91 -0.91
C TYR A 18 6.68 -10.38 -1.28
N ASP A 19 6.81 -9.87 -2.50
CA ASP A 19 8.04 -9.24 -2.98
C ASP A 19 8.17 -7.84 -2.40
N ARG A 20 7.05 -7.13 -2.24
CA ARG A 20 7.01 -5.71 -1.85
C ARG A 20 5.74 -5.38 -1.05
N ALA A 21 5.80 -4.31 -0.28
CA ALA A 21 4.63 -3.75 0.41
C ALA A 21 4.32 -2.33 -0.05
N VAL A 22 3.03 -2.01 -0.19
CA VAL A 22 2.55 -0.65 -0.46
C VAL A 22 1.56 -0.29 0.63
N LEU A 23 1.86 0.75 1.39
CA LEU A 23 0.99 1.24 2.46
C LEU A 23 0.33 2.53 2.00
N ILE A 24 -0.99 2.60 2.12
CA ILE A 24 -1.79 3.75 1.69
C ILE A 24 -2.67 4.17 2.84
N GLY A 25 -2.59 5.43 3.25
CA GLY A 25 -3.39 5.85 4.38
C GLY A 25 -3.36 7.32 4.70
N THR A 26 -4.29 7.69 5.56
CA THR A 26 -4.43 9.05 6.11
C THR A 26 -4.27 9.12 7.62
N ASN A 27 -3.86 8.02 8.24
CA ASN A 27 -3.57 7.95 9.68
C ASN A 27 -2.12 7.54 9.91
N SER A 28 -1.29 8.47 10.40
CA SER A 28 0.14 8.21 10.65
C SER A 28 0.37 7.11 11.69
N ARG A 29 -0.45 7.04 12.74
CA ARG A 29 -0.30 6.02 13.79
C ARG A 29 -0.54 4.62 13.22
N SER A 30 -1.59 4.45 12.43
CA SER A 30 -1.90 3.16 11.80
C SER A 30 -0.83 2.77 10.76
N LEU A 31 -0.36 3.73 9.95
CA LEU A 31 0.74 3.49 8.99
C LEU A 31 2.03 3.06 9.67
N LEU A 32 2.45 3.77 10.73
CA LEU A 32 3.67 3.45 11.47
C LEU A 32 3.57 2.09 12.17
N SER A 33 2.42 1.79 12.79
CA SER A 33 2.16 0.48 13.41
C SER A 33 2.25 -0.67 12.39
N ALA A 34 1.74 -0.47 11.18
CA ALA A 34 1.87 -1.46 10.11
C ALA A 34 3.32 -1.58 9.60
N LEU A 35 4.05 -0.47 9.45
CA LEU A 35 5.45 -0.46 9.03
C LEU A 35 6.35 -1.25 9.97
N GLU A 36 6.10 -1.18 11.28
CA GLU A 36 6.84 -1.92 12.31
C GLU A 36 6.72 -3.44 12.18
N ARG A 37 5.64 -3.94 11.56
CA ARG A 37 5.42 -5.38 11.33
C ARG A 37 6.08 -5.90 10.06
N LEU A 38 6.44 -5.02 9.14
CA LEU A 38 7.04 -5.43 7.86
C LEU A 38 8.53 -5.78 8.03
N PRO A 39 9.00 -6.92 7.47
CA PRO A 39 10.41 -7.29 7.50
C PRO A 39 11.30 -6.16 6.99
N ALA A 40 12.38 -5.81 7.69
CA ALA A 40 13.25 -4.68 7.34
C ALA A 40 13.87 -4.79 5.93
N SER A 41 14.06 -6.01 5.42
CA SER A 41 14.58 -6.29 4.07
C SER A 41 13.53 -6.14 2.97
N MET A 42 12.23 -6.09 3.29
CA MET A 42 11.17 -5.97 2.29
C MET A 42 11.15 -4.55 1.71
N PRO A 43 11.26 -4.40 0.37
CA PRO A 43 11.03 -3.11 -0.29
C PRO A 43 9.60 -2.63 0.00
N ARG A 44 9.47 -1.36 0.40
CA ARG A 44 8.18 -0.79 0.77
C ARG A 44 8.03 0.64 0.28
N ALA A 45 6.78 1.05 0.07
CA ALA A 45 6.43 2.43 -0.21
C ALA A 45 5.24 2.86 0.65
N VAL A 46 5.22 4.13 1.05
CA VAL A 46 4.14 4.71 1.85
C VAL A 46 3.54 5.87 1.08
N LEU A 47 2.23 5.82 0.87
CA LEU A 47 1.46 6.83 0.15
C LEU A 47 0.45 7.47 1.08
N THR A 48 0.33 8.79 1.00
CA THR A 48 -0.71 9.53 1.70
C THR A 48 -1.14 10.72 0.89
N SER A 49 -2.35 11.23 1.14
CA SER A 49 -2.81 12.51 0.58
C SER A 49 -2.79 13.65 1.60
N GLN A 50 -2.26 13.39 2.80
CA GLN A 50 -2.20 14.37 3.88
C GLN A 50 -0.76 14.75 4.19
N ARG A 51 -0.44 16.03 4.04
CA ARG A 51 0.91 16.55 4.31
C ARG A 51 1.38 16.31 5.75
N THR A 52 0.48 16.47 6.73
CA THR A 52 0.77 16.21 8.15
C THR A 52 1.12 14.74 8.41
N VAL A 53 0.49 13.80 7.70
CA VAL A 53 0.80 12.37 7.78
C VAL A 53 2.15 12.10 7.14
N MET A 54 2.41 12.67 5.96
CA MET A 54 3.70 12.54 5.28
C MET A 54 4.84 13.02 6.18
N GLU A 55 4.72 14.21 6.78
CA GLU A 55 5.72 14.76 7.70
C GLU A 55 5.97 13.84 8.90
N ALA A 56 4.92 13.25 9.47
CA ALA A 56 5.06 12.31 10.58
C ALA A 56 5.78 11.00 10.17
N VAL A 57 5.51 10.47 8.98
CA VAL A 57 6.18 9.27 8.46
C VAL A 57 7.64 9.56 8.07
N LEU A 58 7.92 10.71 7.47
CA LEU A 58 9.28 11.13 7.15
C LEU A 58 10.11 11.33 8.44
N ALA A 59 9.50 11.88 9.49
CA ALA A 59 10.15 12.05 10.80
C ALA A 59 10.51 10.71 11.48
N SER A 60 9.85 9.60 11.11
CA SER A 60 10.22 8.26 11.58
C SER A 60 11.31 7.60 10.71
N GLY A 61 11.90 8.33 9.77
CA GLY A 61 12.94 7.82 8.86
C GLY A 61 12.41 6.93 7.74
N GLN A 62 11.10 6.91 7.50
CA GLN A 62 10.48 6.11 6.45
C GLN A 62 10.16 6.98 5.23
N PRO A 63 10.44 6.51 4.00
CA PRO A 63 10.10 7.26 2.79
C PRO A 63 8.57 7.32 2.64
N CYS A 64 8.05 8.50 2.29
CA CYS A 64 6.63 8.71 2.07
C CYS A 64 6.38 9.65 0.89
N THR A 65 5.42 9.29 0.05
CA THR A 65 5.01 10.06 -1.13
C THR A 65 3.64 10.70 -0.88
N LEU A 66 3.56 12.01 -1.12
CA LEU A 66 2.31 12.75 -1.12
C LEU A 66 1.59 12.57 -2.47
N LEU A 67 0.41 11.99 -2.43
CA LEU A 67 -0.51 11.89 -3.55
C LEU A 67 -1.17 13.24 -3.80
N GLU A 68 -1.27 13.64 -5.07
CA GLU A 68 -1.94 14.88 -5.47
C GLU A 68 -3.47 14.81 -5.24
N GLN A 69 -4.04 13.60 -5.32
CA GLN A 69 -5.47 13.37 -5.13
C GLN A 69 -5.80 13.02 -3.67
N ARG A 70 -6.92 13.56 -3.14
CA ARG A 70 -7.37 13.31 -1.77
C ARG A 70 -7.96 11.90 -1.61
N LEU A 71 -7.35 11.08 -0.75
CA LEU A 71 -7.84 9.74 -0.38
C LEU A 71 -9.19 9.77 0.35
N THR A 72 -9.49 10.86 1.07
CA THR A 72 -10.67 10.97 1.96
C THR A 72 -11.99 11.18 1.22
N SER A 73 -11.96 11.67 -0.02
CA SER A 73 -13.19 12.05 -0.76
C SER A 73 -13.93 10.83 -1.33
N GLN A 74 -13.37 9.62 -1.24
CA GLN A 74 -13.91 8.43 -1.89
C GLN A 74 -13.55 7.16 -1.10
N ARG A 75 -14.31 6.81 -0.05
CA ARG A 75 -14.12 5.53 0.67
C ARG A 75 -14.10 4.33 -0.28
N LEU A 76 -15.02 4.28 -1.24
CA LEU A 76 -15.04 3.23 -2.29
C LEU A 76 -14.04 3.50 -3.43
N GLY A 77 -13.80 4.78 -3.76
CA GLY A 77 -12.90 5.12 -4.86
C GLY A 77 -11.44 4.78 -4.59
N LEU A 78 -11.01 4.72 -3.33
CA LEU A 78 -9.69 4.17 -2.99
C LEU A 78 -9.50 2.78 -3.60
N LEU A 79 -10.46 1.87 -3.39
CA LEU A 79 -10.43 0.51 -3.96
C LEU A 79 -10.46 0.54 -5.49
N THR A 80 -11.26 1.42 -6.09
CA THR A 80 -11.34 1.59 -7.54
C THR A 80 -10.02 2.06 -8.17
N HIS A 81 -9.24 2.87 -7.44
CA HIS A 81 -7.98 3.46 -7.94
C HIS A 81 -6.75 2.77 -7.34
N LEU A 82 -6.91 1.69 -6.58
CA LEU A 82 -5.77 0.98 -5.96
C LEU A 82 -4.79 0.49 -7.02
N HIS A 83 -5.30 0.03 -8.15
CA HIS A 83 -4.49 -0.41 -9.29
C HIS A 83 -3.56 0.71 -9.77
N ASP A 84 -4.11 1.88 -10.07
CA ASP A 84 -3.33 3.05 -10.51
C ASP A 84 -2.31 3.50 -9.45
N LEU A 85 -2.70 3.49 -8.17
CA LEU A 85 -1.80 3.88 -7.07
C LEU A 85 -0.64 2.90 -6.90
N VAL A 86 -0.92 1.60 -7.00
CA VAL A 86 0.12 0.56 -6.98
C VAL A 86 1.04 0.75 -8.19
N LEU A 87 0.50 0.91 -9.40
CA LEU A 87 1.32 1.13 -10.60
C LEU A 87 2.19 2.40 -10.53
N GLN A 88 1.64 3.52 -10.06
CA GLN A 88 2.39 4.77 -9.85
C GLN A 88 3.56 4.56 -8.88
N THR A 89 3.36 3.73 -7.87
CA THR A 89 4.36 3.45 -6.83
C THR A 89 5.44 2.48 -7.29
N VAL A 90 5.05 1.52 -8.12
CA VAL A 90 5.95 0.56 -8.74
C VAL A 90 6.80 1.22 -9.82
N GLY A 91 6.26 2.25 -10.48
CA GLY A 91 6.86 2.87 -11.66
C GLY A 91 6.62 1.99 -12.89
N GLU A 92 6.25 2.61 -14.02
CA GLU A 92 5.82 1.89 -15.23
C GLU A 92 6.84 0.88 -15.79
N HIS A 93 8.11 0.92 -15.36
CA HIS A 93 9.19 0.07 -15.87
C HIS A 93 9.45 -1.19 -15.02
N LEU A 94 8.79 -1.37 -13.87
CA LEU A 94 8.98 -2.53 -12.98
C LEU A 94 7.81 -3.53 -13.02
N ALA A 95 6.73 -3.21 -13.72
CA ALA A 95 5.59 -4.12 -13.95
C ALA A 95 5.93 -5.33 -14.85
N SER A 96 7.16 -5.42 -15.36
CA SER A 96 7.62 -6.49 -16.26
C SER A 96 7.88 -7.85 -15.59
N ARG A 97 7.69 -7.95 -14.27
CA ARG A 97 7.86 -9.18 -13.50
C ARG A 97 6.59 -9.45 -12.69
N GLU A 98 6.10 -10.69 -12.71
CA GLU A 98 5.04 -11.17 -11.82
C GLU A 98 5.54 -11.01 -10.37
N GLU A 99 5.14 -9.93 -9.73
CA GLU A 99 5.52 -9.56 -8.37
C GLU A 99 4.24 -9.50 -7.53
N ARG A 100 4.35 -10.01 -6.31
CA ARG A 100 3.25 -10.05 -5.35
C ARG A 100 3.39 -8.94 -4.32
N TYR A 101 2.37 -8.11 -4.24
CA TYR A 101 2.31 -6.92 -3.40
C TYR A 101 1.40 -7.14 -2.20
N LEU A 102 1.92 -6.83 -1.03
CA LEU A 102 1.11 -6.65 0.17
C LEU A 102 0.64 -5.20 0.23
N VAL A 103 -0.64 -4.96 -0.10
CA VAL A 103 -1.22 -3.62 -0.03
C VAL A 103 -1.90 -3.44 1.32
N ILE A 104 -1.49 -2.43 2.09
CA ILE A 104 -2.00 -2.14 3.43
C ILE A 104 -2.75 -0.82 3.40
N LEU A 105 -4.02 -0.84 3.77
CA LEU A 105 -4.88 0.34 3.86
C LEU A 105 -5.01 0.78 5.31
N ALA A 106 -4.73 2.06 5.57
CA ALA A 106 -4.73 2.64 6.90
C ALA A 106 -5.53 3.96 6.93
N ASP A 107 -6.85 3.84 7.12
CA ASP A 107 -7.84 4.94 7.11
C ASP A 107 -8.04 5.56 5.70
N PRO A 108 -9.29 5.76 5.20
CA PRO A 108 -10.59 5.51 5.84
C PRO A 108 -11.07 4.04 5.79
N ILE A 109 -10.29 3.16 5.17
CA ILE A 109 -10.48 1.71 5.19
C ILE A 109 -9.26 1.12 5.87
N GLU A 110 -9.48 0.23 6.84
CA GLU A 110 -8.43 -0.60 7.40
C GLU A 110 -8.53 -1.98 6.77
N GLY A 111 -7.44 -2.45 6.18
CA GLY A 111 -7.42 -3.75 5.51
C GLY A 111 -6.08 -4.07 4.88
N VAL A 112 -5.93 -5.32 4.48
CA VAL A 112 -4.75 -5.83 3.79
C VAL A 112 -5.23 -6.57 2.54
N LEU A 113 -4.61 -6.28 1.40
CA LEU A 113 -4.90 -6.92 0.12
C LEU A 113 -3.65 -7.57 -0.45
N ASP A 114 -3.87 -8.70 -1.09
CA ASP A 114 -2.87 -9.43 -1.85
C ASP A 114 -3.07 -9.10 -3.34
N VAL A 115 -2.08 -8.47 -3.95
CA VAL A 115 -2.14 -7.99 -5.33
C VAL A 115 -1.02 -8.62 -6.15
N ASP A 116 -1.37 -9.32 -7.22
CA ASP A 116 -0.44 -9.91 -8.18
C ASP A 116 -0.36 -9.02 -9.42
N THR A 117 0.84 -8.49 -9.75
CA THR A 117 1.02 -7.62 -10.92
C THR A 117 0.76 -8.33 -12.24
N GLY A 118 0.92 -9.66 -12.32
CA GLY A 118 0.56 -10.42 -13.52
C GLY A 118 -0.94 -10.35 -13.84
N SER A 119 -1.78 -10.13 -12.83
CA SER A 119 -3.21 -9.89 -13.00
C SER A 119 -3.55 -8.41 -13.28
N LEU A 120 -2.63 -7.47 -13.03
CA LEU A 120 -2.87 -6.03 -13.26
C LEU A 120 -2.76 -5.67 -14.76
N ASP A 121 -1.96 -6.42 -15.53
CA ASP A 121 -1.80 -6.28 -16.99
C ASP A 121 -2.98 -6.84 -17.81
N SER A 122 -3.92 -7.53 -17.15
CA SER A 122 -4.99 -8.28 -17.84
C SER A 122 -6.18 -7.43 -18.31
N HIS A 123 -6.14 -6.10 -18.21
CA HIS A 123 -7.06 -5.22 -18.96
C HIS A 123 -6.51 -4.93 -20.37
N ASN A 124 -6.20 -5.98 -21.13
CA ASN A 124 -6.22 -5.84 -22.58
C ASN A 124 -7.68 -5.61 -23.00
N LEU A 125 -7.93 -4.53 -23.74
CA LEU A 125 -9.16 -4.36 -24.50
C LEU A 125 -9.39 -5.67 -25.28
N VAL A 126 -10.43 -6.42 -24.90
CA VAL A 126 -11.03 -7.34 -25.85
C VAL A 126 -11.66 -6.44 -26.91
N SER A 127 -10.99 -6.37 -28.07
CA SER A 127 -11.53 -5.76 -29.29
C SER A 127 -12.83 -6.42 -29.73
#